data_AF-A0A1S2FCR8-F1
#
_entry.id   AF-A0A1S2FCR8-F1
#
_cell.length_a   1.000
_cell.length_b   1.000
_cell.length_c   1.000
_cell.angle_alpha   90.00
_cell.angle_beta   90.00
_cell.angle_gamma   90.00
#
_symmetry.space_group_name_H-M   'P 1'
#
loop_
_entity.id
_entity.type
_entity.pdbx_description
1 polymer ?
#
loop_
_entity_poly.entity_id
_entity_poly.type
_entity_poly.pdbx_seq_one_letter_code
_entity_poly.pdbx_strand_id
1 'polypeptide(L)'
;MSNQTYSTGLTKVNDTFLPMIENQLINNGINMDQYSKQCVMNALSSINAALDAKGLTISDPSLDKNNLTTTLLNVAALKLNAAASPREVYFQIRNVSVKKKENGKDITTWKKQIEMGIEGDGNDAILSNFGRSVDQVRPFWLVREYDDFEYPSYNGLEMTPPKWTPKGTGDVVRVVYPIIFKDQSIQYFISERADVAKNLVAHIQNNMMNETFGVLPAGKTRYDANPEQLKKIAEKKTELLKKAAELGLNALDDAELQKWISPAWTEYHSREGMLIRKMRNNVVKKIPKDFGSAFVELIHDQASDGDYAAVREEISTRANSEPIDIKPEPPTEPQWQPQDESAPDQPKPAHKDETPPPSSTKPEKNNVPADDDF
;
A
#
# COMPACT_ATOMS: atom_id res chain seq x y z
N MET A 1 2.78 21.54 -50.39
CA MET A 1 1.47 21.47 -49.71
C MET A 1 1.73 21.44 -48.22
N SER A 2 1.01 22.21 -47.41
CA SER A 2 1.10 22.12 -45.96
C SER A 2 0.35 20.88 -45.48
N ASN A 3 1.02 19.98 -44.76
CA ASN A 3 0.35 18.86 -44.09
C ASN A 3 -0.53 19.43 -42.98
N GLN A 4 -1.84 19.57 -43.24
CA GLN A 4 -2.82 19.76 -42.18
C GLN A 4 -2.96 18.44 -41.42
N THR A 5 -2.21 18.32 -40.33
CA THR A 5 -2.39 17.23 -39.37
C THR A 5 -3.73 17.42 -38.68
N TYR A 6 -4.72 16.60 -39.04
CA TYR A 6 -6.02 16.57 -38.39
C TYR A 6 -5.84 16.17 -36.92
N SER A 7 -5.97 17.14 -36.01
CA SER A 7 -5.89 16.94 -34.57
C SER A 7 -7.30 16.94 -33.94
N THR A 8 -7.59 15.92 -33.15
CA THR A 8 -8.84 15.86 -32.38
C THR A 8 -8.80 16.84 -31.21
N GLY A 9 -9.95 17.12 -30.60
CA GLY A 9 -10.00 17.91 -29.35
C GLY A 9 -9.13 17.30 -28.25
N LEU A 10 -9.16 15.97 -28.11
CA LEU A 10 -8.33 15.23 -27.16
C LEU A 10 -6.82 15.30 -27.50
N THR A 11 -6.45 15.29 -28.78
CA THR A 11 -5.06 15.48 -29.22
C THR A 11 -4.51 16.81 -28.71
N LYS A 12 -5.25 17.91 -28.92
CA LYS A 12 -4.84 19.26 -28.47
C LYS A 12 -4.74 19.38 -26.95
N VAL A 13 -5.61 18.67 -26.21
CA VAL A 13 -5.54 18.56 -24.75
C VAL A 13 -4.27 17.80 -24.34
N ASN A 14 -3.99 16.64 -24.94
CA ASN A 14 -2.78 15.86 -24.65
C ASN A 14 -1.50 16.67 -24.94
N ASP A 15 -1.44 17.35 -26.08
CA ASP A 15 -0.31 18.21 -26.50
C ASP A 15 -0.07 19.39 -25.53
N THR A 16 -1.11 19.82 -24.80
CA THR A 16 -1.02 20.90 -23.80
C THR A 16 -0.59 20.38 -22.44
N PHE A 17 -1.23 19.33 -21.94
CA PHE A 17 -1.00 18.85 -20.57
C PHE A 17 0.20 17.91 -20.45
N LEU A 18 0.49 17.05 -21.43
CA LEU A 18 1.57 16.07 -21.30
C LEU A 18 2.96 16.74 -21.14
N PRO A 19 3.36 17.76 -21.93
CA PRO A 19 4.62 18.47 -21.71
C PRO A 19 4.65 19.25 -20.39
N MET A 20 3.50 19.73 -19.91
CA MET A 20 3.40 20.43 -18.62
C MET A 20 3.69 19.47 -17.46
N ILE A 21 3.09 18.28 -17.46
CA ILE A 21 3.31 17.24 -16.44
C ILE A 21 4.75 16.72 -16.50
N GLU A 22 5.28 16.48 -17.70
CA GLU A 22 6.67 16.03 -17.89
C GLU A 22 7.68 17.03 -17.32
N ASN A 23 7.55 18.33 -17.64
CA ASN A 23 8.41 19.37 -17.07
C ASN A 23 8.26 19.49 -15.54
N GLN A 24 7.05 19.32 -14.99
CA GLN A 24 6.83 19.35 -13.54
C GLN A 24 7.48 18.16 -12.82
N LEU A 25 7.43 16.95 -13.38
CA LEU A 25 8.11 15.79 -12.80
C LEU A 25 9.64 15.92 -12.90
N ILE A 26 10.17 16.37 -14.03
CA ILE A 26 11.62 16.59 -14.21
C ILE A 26 12.14 17.59 -13.18
N ASN A 27 11.41 18.68 -12.92
CA ASN A 27 11.76 19.66 -11.88
C ASN A 27 11.72 19.09 -10.44
N ASN A 28 11.01 17.98 -10.22
CA ASN A 28 11.01 17.21 -8.97
C ASN A 28 11.95 15.99 -9.00
N GLY A 29 12.86 15.92 -9.99
CA GLY A 29 13.86 14.86 -10.12
C GLY A 29 13.34 13.54 -10.71
N ILE A 30 12.13 13.54 -11.30
CA ILE A 30 11.44 12.33 -11.78
C ILE A 30 11.32 12.38 -13.29
N ASN A 31 11.90 11.40 -13.99
CA ASN A 31 11.76 11.28 -15.44
C ASN A 31 10.53 10.42 -15.78
N MET A 32 9.67 10.90 -16.68
CA MET A 32 8.55 10.10 -17.20
C MET A 32 9.04 9.07 -18.22
N ASP A 33 8.86 7.79 -17.93
CA ASP A 33 8.98 6.73 -18.93
C ASP A 33 7.76 6.68 -19.87
N GLN A 34 7.85 5.87 -20.93
CA GLN A 34 6.78 5.72 -21.92
C GLN A 34 5.46 5.24 -21.29
N TYR A 35 5.52 4.42 -20.23
CA TYR A 35 4.33 3.92 -19.54
C TYR A 35 3.64 5.02 -18.74
N SER A 36 4.39 5.87 -18.04
CA SER A 36 3.89 7.04 -17.32
C SER A 36 3.18 8.01 -18.27
N LYS A 37 3.72 8.21 -19.48
CA LYS A 37 3.08 9.02 -20.55
C LYS A 37 1.77 8.39 -21.01
N GLN A 38 1.72 7.06 -21.18
CA GLN A 38 0.49 6.34 -21.52
C GLN A 38 -0.57 6.47 -20.41
N CYS A 39 -0.17 6.38 -19.14
CA CYS A 39 -1.07 6.55 -17.99
C CYS A 39 -1.74 7.94 -18.01
N VAL A 40 -0.98 9.01 -18.27
CA VAL A 40 -1.53 10.38 -18.40
C VAL A 40 -2.52 10.49 -19.56
N MET A 41 -2.22 9.93 -20.74
CA MET A 41 -3.13 9.96 -21.88
C MET A 41 -4.43 9.18 -21.61
N ASN A 42 -4.34 8.03 -20.94
CA ASN A 42 -5.50 7.23 -20.56
C ASN A 42 -6.34 7.93 -19.48
N ALA A 43 -5.70 8.60 -18.52
CA ALA A 43 -6.37 9.43 -17.53
C ALA A 43 -7.08 10.63 -18.15
N LEU A 44 -6.44 11.37 -19.08
CA LEU A 44 -7.07 12.46 -19.83
C LEU A 44 -8.31 12.01 -20.59
N SER A 45 -8.26 10.85 -21.24
CA SER A 45 -9.41 10.24 -21.93
C SER A 45 -10.55 9.92 -20.94
N SER A 46 -10.24 9.28 -19.81
CA SER A 46 -11.23 8.93 -18.78
C SER A 46 -11.85 10.17 -18.11
N ILE A 47 -11.05 11.21 -17.84
CA ILE A 47 -11.50 12.50 -17.31
C ILE A 47 -12.39 13.20 -18.34
N ASN A 48 -12.05 13.19 -19.64
CA ASN A 48 -12.91 13.78 -20.66
C ASN A 48 -14.26 13.08 -20.72
N ALA A 49 -14.30 11.74 -20.72
CA ALA A 49 -15.55 10.98 -20.69
C ALA A 49 -16.40 11.29 -19.43
N ALA A 50 -15.77 11.49 -18.27
CA ALA A 50 -16.46 11.91 -17.06
C ALA A 50 -17.03 13.34 -17.15
N LEU A 51 -16.34 14.26 -17.86
CA LEU A 51 -16.80 15.63 -18.11
C LEU A 51 -17.94 15.66 -19.14
N ASP A 52 -17.80 14.92 -20.24
CA ASP A 52 -18.82 14.78 -21.29
C ASP A 52 -20.14 14.25 -20.71
N ALA A 53 -20.07 13.25 -19.81
CA ALA A 53 -21.23 12.71 -19.09
C ALA A 53 -21.96 13.72 -18.19
N LYS A 54 -21.34 14.88 -17.92
CA LYS A 54 -21.93 16.02 -17.19
C LYS A 54 -22.17 17.25 -18.08
N GLY A 55 -21.98 17.14 -19.40
CA GLY A 55 -22.12 18.25 -20.35
C GLY A 55 -21.01 19.30 -20.24
N LEU A 56 -19.83 18.93 -19.75
CA LEU A 56 -18.68 19.79 -19.52
C LEU A 56 -17.54 19.45 -20.47
N THR A 57 -16.56 20.35 -20.58
CA THR A 57 -15.31 20.10 -21.33
C THR A 57 -14.09 20.44 -20.49
N ILE A 58 -12.91 19.95 -20.88
CA ILE A 58 -11.63 20.28 -20.20
C ILE A 58 -11.31 21.80 -20.27
N SER A 59 -11.90 22.52 -21.22
CA SER A 59 -11.75 23.97 -21.37
C SER A 59 -12.72 24.80 -20.51
N ASP A 60 -13.66 24.16 -19.80
CA ASP A 60 -14.71 24.83 -19.04
C ASP A 60 -14.15 25.79 -17.95
N PRO A 61 -14.58 27.07 -17.88
CA PRO A 61 -14.06 28.02 -16.90
C PRO A 61 -14.33 27.66 -15.43
N SER A 62 -15.32 26.81 -15.15
CA SER A 62 -15.62 26.33 -13.80
C SER A 62 -14.71 25.18 -13.35
N LEU A 63 -14.01 24.52 -14.29
CA LEU A 63 -13.07 23.44 -13.99
C LEU A 63 -11.77 23.99 -13.39
N ASP A 64 -11.37 23.44 -12.26
CA ASP A 64 -10.14 23.85 -11.57
C ASP A 64 -8.90 23.24 -12.24
N LYS A 65 -8.35 23.95 -13.22
CA LYS A 65 -7.20 23.49 -14.02
C LYS A 65 -5.98 23.11 -13.18
N ASN A 66 -5.76 23.76 -12.04
CA ASN A 66 -4.67 23.40 -11.12
C ASN A 66 -4.88 22.01 -10.52
N ASN A 67 -6.11 21.69 -10.10
CA ASN A 67 -6.46 20.36 -9.59
C ASN A 67 -6.42 19.31 -10.71
N LEU A 68 -6.84 19.62 -11.94
CA LEU A 68 -6.63 18.74 -13.10
C LEU A 68 -5.14 18.42 -13.30
N THR A 69 -4.26 19.43 -13.32
CA THR A 69 -2.81 19.23 -13.41
C THR A 69 -2.29 18.35 -12.26
N THR A 70 -2.67 18.65 -11.01
CA THR A 70 -2.28 17.83 -9.85
C THR A 70 -2.77 16.38 -9.97
N THR A 71 -4.00 16.15 -10.43
CA THR A 71 -4.53 14.80 -10.65
C THR A 71 -3.70 14.04 -11.70
N LEU A 72 -3.39 14.65 -12.83
CA LEU A 72 -2.55 14.03 -13.88
C LEU A 72 -1.12 13.80 -13.41
N LEU A 73 -0.58 14.69 -12.58
CA LEU A 73 0.72 14.56 -11.94
C LEU A 73 0.76 13.36 -11.00
N ASN A 74 -0.29 13.15 -10.22
CA ASN A 74 -0.43 12.00 -9.32
C ASN A 74 -0.54 10.67 -10.10
N VAL A 75 -1.33 10.65 -11.18
CA VAL A 75 -1.43 9.49 -12.10
C VAL A 75 -0.08 9.15 -12.70
N ALA A 76 0.67 10.15 -13.18
CA ALA A 76 2.00 9.97 -13.75
C ALA A 76 3.02 9.45 -12.72
N ALA A 77 3.03 10.05 -11.52
CA ALA A 77 3.94 9.70 -10.44
C ALA A 77 3.70 8.30 -9.89
N LEU A 78 2.44 7.89 -9.72
CA LEU A 78 2.06 6.54 -9.23
C LEU A 78 1.95 5.49 -10.35
N LYS A 79 2.13 5.89 -11.62
CA LYS A 79 2.00 5.03 -12.82
C LYS A 79 0.68 4.26 -12.89
N LEU A 80 -0.43 4.94 -12.58
CA LEU A 80 -1.76 4.34 -12.53
C LEU A 80 -2.50 4.45 -13.88
N ASN A 81 -2.94 3.32 -14.41
CA ASN A 81 -3.58 3.24 -15.73
C ASN A 81 -5.12 3.15 -15.66
N ALA A 82 -5.78 4.25 -16.03
CA ALA A 82 -7.24 4.34 -16.10
C ALA A 82 -7.91 3.42 -17.15
N ALA A 83 -7.13 2.89 -18.10
CA ALA A 83 -7.61 1.98 -19.14
C ALA A 83 -7.21 0.50 -18.90
N ALA A 84 -6.61 0.19 -17.75
CA ALA A 84 -6.37 -1.19 -17.34
C ALA A 84 -7.69 -1.95 -17.11
N SER A 85 -7.62 -3.28 -17.12
CA SER A 85 -8.75 -4.17 -16.84
C SER A 85 -8.30 -5.32 -15.93
N PRO A 86 -8.60 -5.27 -14.61
CA PRO A 86 -9.35 -4.23 -13.89
C PRO A 86 -8.70 -2.84 -13.95
N ARG A 87 -9.50 -1.78 -13.81
CA ARG A 87 -8.98 -0.40 -13.76
C ARG A 87 -8.14 -0.19 -12.51
N GLU A 88 -7.15 0.69 -12.62
CA GLU A 88 -6.26 1.04 -11.50
C GLU A 88 -6.66 2.35 -10.81
N VAL A 89 -7.39 3.23 -11.51
CA VAL A 89 -7.78 4.56 -11.02
C VAL A 89 -9.11 5.01 -11.64
N TYR A 90 -9.97 5.62 -10.82
CA TYR A 90 -11.20 6.29 -11.25
C TYR A 90 -11.12 7.81 -11.05
N PHE A 91 -11.97 8.53 -11.78
CA PHE A 91 -12.13 9.97 -11.67
C PHE A 91 -13.60 10.34 -11.46
N GLN A 92 -13.88 11.20 -10.48
CA GLN A 92 -15.22 11.73 -10.22
C GLN A 92 -15.21 13.25 -10.16
N ILE A 93 -16.12 13.92 -10.87
CA ILE A 93 -16.26 15.38 -10.79
C ILE A 93 -17.10 15.77 -9.58
N ARG A 94 -16.52 16.57 -8.70
CA ARG A 94 -17.12 17.13 -7.48
C ARG A 94 -17.35 18.63 -7.67
N ASN A 95 -18.39 19.17 -7.01
CA ASN A 95 -18.57 20.62 -6.89
C ASN A 95 -18.02 21.04 -5.52
N VAL A 96 -17.09 22.00 -5.51
CA VAL A 96 -16.44 22.49 -4.29
C VAL A 96 -16.63 24.01 -4.19
N SER A 97 -17.04 24.49 -3.02
CA SER A 97 -17.17 25.93 -2.75
C SER A 97 -15.83 26.49 -2.29
N VAL A 98 -15.26 27.40 -3.08
CA VAL A 98 -14.04 28.12 -2.73
C VAL A 98 -14.44 29.50 -2.23
N LYS A 99 -14.23 29.76 -0.94
CA LYS A 99 -14.39 31.10 -0.36
C LYS A 99 -13.14 31.92 -0.66
N LYS A 100 -13.30 33.05 -1.35
CA LYS A 100 -12.25 34.05 -1.56
C LYS A 100 -12.67 35.37 -0.92
N LYS A 101 -11.71 36.06 -0.30
CA LYS A 101 -11.89 37.46 0.10
C LYS A 101 -11.49 38.36 -1.06
N GLU A 102 -12.46 39.08 -1.59
CA GLU A 102 -12.25 40.07 -2.65
C GLU A 102 -12.89 41.39 -2.20
N ASN A 103 -12.10 42.48 -2.19
CA ASN A 103 -12.49 43.79 -1.66
C ASN A 103 -13.14 43.73 -0.25
N GLY A 104 -12.61 42.88 0.63
CA GLY A 104 -13.09 42.72 2.01
C GLY A 104 -14.41 41.94 2.16
N LYS A 105 -15.00 41.44 1.08
CA LYS A 105 -16.20 40.58 1.11
C LYS A 105 -15.85 39.13 0.83
N ASP A 106 -16.50 38.21 1.54
CA ASP A 106 -16.39 36.77 1.29
C ASP A 106 -17.24 36.39 0.07
N ILE A 107 -16.60 36.21 -1.08
CA ILE A 107 -17.23 35.67 -2.30
C ILE A 107 -17.08 34.15 -2.30
N THR A 108 -18.19 33.44 -2.40
CA THR A 108 -18.20 31.98 -2.56
C THR A 108 -18.30 31.63 -4.03
N THR A 109 -17.19 31.20 -4.63
CA THR A 109 -17.15 30.70 -6.01
C THR A 109 -17.27 29.18 -6.01
N TRP A 110 -18.24 28.63 -6.73
CA TRP A 110 -18.32 27.19 -6.96
C TRP A 110 -17.38 26.81 -8.11
N LYS A 111 -16.44 25.91 -7.82
CA LYS A 111 -15.56 25.28 -8.81
C LYS A 111 -15.90 23.81 -8.95
N LYS A 112 -15.55 23.24 -10.10
CA LYS A 112 -15.57 21.80 -10.35
C LYS A 112 -14.15 21.28 -10.18
N GLN A 113 -14.01 20.25 -9.36
CA GLN A 113 -12.74 19.57 -9.11
C GLN A 113 -12.89 18.10 -9.49
N ILE A 114 -11.79 17.51 -9.92
CA ILE A 114 -11.65 16.09 -10.21
C ILE A 114 -11.10 15.44 -8.93
N GLU A 115 -11.89 14.53 -8.39
CA GLU A 115 -11.50 13.60 -7.34
C GLU A 115 -10.94 12.35 -8.02
N MET A 116 -9.74 11.92 -7.60
CA MET A 116 -9.07 10.73 -8.06
C MET A 116 -9.09 9.71 -6.93
N GLY A 117 -9.41 8.45 -7.23
CA GLY A 117 -9.27 7.36 -6.27
C GLY A 117 -8.71 6.10 -6.91
N ILE A 118 -7.95 5.34 -6.12
CA ILE A 118 -7.35 4.08 -6.54
C ILE A 118 -8.44 3.00 -6.52
N GLU A 119 -8.66 2.34 -7.64
CA GLU A 119 -9.63 1.23 -7.76
C GLU A 119 -8.99 -0.05 -8.32
N GLY A 120 -9.78 -1.12 -8.37
CA GLY A 120 -9.40 -2.43 -8.91
C GLY A 120 -8.02 -2.89 -8.46
N ASP A 121 -7.08 -2.86 -9.40
CA ASP A 121 -5.72 -3.41 -9.24
C ASP A 121 -4.66 -2.33 -9.00
N GLY A 122 -5.04 -1.06 -8.81
CA GLY A 122 -4.10 0.06 -8.70
C GLY A 122 -3.16 -0.02 -7.48
N ASN A 123 -3.58 -0.64 -6.37
CA ASN A 123 -2.67 -0.90 -5.25
C ASN A 123 -1.64 -1.99 -5.57
N ASP A 124 -2.00 -2.97 -6.42
CA ASP A 124 -1.09 -4.02 -6.87
C ASP A 124 -0.11 -3.47 -7.92
N ALA A 125 -0.57 -2.55 -8.78
CA ALA A 125 0.28 -1.78 -9.69
C ALA A 125 1.29 -0.91 -8.92
N ILE A 126 0.85 -0.19 -7.87
CA ILE A 126 1.77 0.55 -6.97
C ILE A 126 2.78 -0.39 -6.32
N LEU A 127 2.34 -1.55 -5.84
CA LEU A 127 3.25 -2.55 -5.27
C LEU A 127 4.26 -3.10 -6.29
N SER A 128 3.83 -3.35 -7.53
CA SER A 128 4.72 -3.84 -8.58
C SER A 128 5.71 -2.78 -9.09
N ASN A 129 5.34 -1.49 -9.03
CA ASN A 129 6.19 -0.38 -9.47
C ASN A 129 7.15 0.11 -8.37
N PHE A 130 6.73 0.08 -7.11
CA PHE A 130 7.42 0.74 -5.99
C PHE A 130 7.64 -0.16 -4.77
N GLY A 131 7.33 -1.46 -4.82
CA GLY A 131 7.60 -2.38 -3.71
C GLY A 131 9.09 -2.49 -3.41
N ARG A 132 9.50 -2.28 -2.14
CA ARG A 132 10.92 -2.35 -1.77
C ARG A 132 11.44 -3.76 -2.00
N SER A 133 12.47 -3.88 -2.84
CA SER A 133 13.07 -5.14 -3.28
C SER A 133 12.11 -6.12 -3.96
N VAL A 134 10.90 -5.70 -4.34
CA VAL A 134 9.97 -6.52 -5.13
C VAL A 134 10.48 -6.60 -6.56
N ASP A 135 10.45 -7.80 -7.14
CA ASP A 135 10.73 -8.07 -8.55
C ASP A 135 9.42 -8.34 -9.30
N GLN A 136 8.55 -9.20 -8.74
CA GLN A 136 7.26 -9.53 -9.36
C GLN A 136 6.16 -9.81 -8.33
N VAL A 137 5.02 -9.13 -8.49
CA VAL A 137 3.75 -9.49 -7.84
C VAL A 137 3.09 -10.59 -8.68
N ARG A 138 2.85 -11.78 -8.09
CA ARG A 138 2.14 -12.87 -8.78
C ARG A 138 0.63 -12.78 -8.55
N PRO A 139 -0.19 -13.41 -9.43
CA PRO A 139 -1.63 -13.50 -9.21
C PRO A 139 -1.97 -14.06 -7.83
N PHE A 140 -2.86 -13.37 -7.12
CA PHE A 140 -3.30 -13.75 -5.78
C PHE A 140 -4.25 -14.96 -5.83
N TRP A 141 -4.30 -15.70 -4.72
CA TRP A 141 -5.23 -16.82 -4.54
C TRP A 141 -6.44 -16.38 -3.73
N LEU A 142 -7.62 -16.87 -4.10
CA LEU A 142 -8.88 -16.64 -3.39
C LEU A 142 -9.30 -17.94 -2.70
N VAL A 143 -8.89 -18.10 -1.43
CA VAL A 143 -9.16 -19.31 -0.65
C VAL A 143 -10.55 -19.21 -0.04
N ARG A 144 -11.42 -20.16 -0.38
CA ARG A 144 -12.81 -20.23 0.10
C ARG A 144 -12.97 -21.13 1.34
N GLU A 145 -14.13 -21.05 1.99
CA GLU A 145 -14.46 -21.78 3.22
C GLU A 145 -14.19 -23.29 3.15
N TYR A 146 -14.48 -23.91 2.01
CA TYR A 146 -14.40 -25.37 1.83
C TYR A 146 -13.16 -25.83 1.03
N ASP A 147 -12.28 -24.90 0.64
CA ASP A 147 -11.00 -25.25 0.00
C ASP A 147 -10.04 -25.86 1.03
N ASP A 148 -9.21 -26.81 0.61
CA ASP A 148 -8.13 -27.30 1.49
C ASP A 148 -6.98 -26.29 1.44
N PHE A 149 -6.61 -25.73 2.59
CA PHE A 149 -5.53 -24.74 2.70
C PHE A 149 -4.62 -25.03 3.88
N GLU A 150 -3.33 -25.18 3.58
CA GLU A 150 -2.26 -25.29 4.58
C GLU A 150 -1.49 -23.97 4.63
N TYR A 151 -1.39 -23.38 5.83
CA TYR A 151 -0.61 -22.16 6.06
C TYR A 151 0.90 -22.44 5.89
N PRO A 152 1.70 -21.42 5.52
CA PRO A 152 3.15 -21.58 5.51
C PRO A 152 3.67 -21.83 6.92
N SER A 153 4.58 -22.78 7.09
CA SER A 153 5.28 -23.00 8.36
C SER A 153 6.75 -22.63 8.24
N TYR A 154 7.28 -21.97 9.28
CA TYR A 154 8.66 -21.50 9.36
C TYR A 154 9.42 -22.37 10.37
N ASN A 155 10.58 -22.89 9.97
CA ASN A 155 11.48 -23.63 10.88
C ASN A 155 12.61 -22.75 11.46
N GLY A 156 12.56 -21.43 11.19
CA GLY A 156 13.55 -20.43 11.61
C GLY A 156 14.61 -20.09 10.56
N LEU A 157 14.87 -20.99 9.59
CA LEU A 157 15.81 -20.77 8.48
C LEU A 157 15.12 -20.82 7.12
N GLU A 158 14.13 -21.70 6.97
CA GLU A 158 13.36 -21.94 5.76
C GLU A 158 11.87 -21.77 6.04
N MET A 159 11.13 -21.41 4.99
CA MET A 159 9.68 -21.36 4.99
C MET A 159 9.14 -22.41 4.02
N THR A 160 8.24 -23.25 4.52
CA THR A 160 7.45 -24.14 3.67
C THR A 160 6.35 -23.33 2.99
N PRO A 161 6.24 -23.35 1.65
CA PRO A 161 5.17 -22.65 0.94
C PRO A 161 3.77 -23.14 1.38
N PRO A 162 2.75 -22.26 1.38
CA PRO A 162 1.38 -22.69 1.61
C PRO A 162 0.90 -23.62 0.50
N LYS A 163 0.03 -24.58 0.85
CA LYS A 163 -0.66 -25.44 -0.13
C LYS A 163 -2.12 -25.04 -0.22
N TRP A 164 -2.68 -25.07 -1.43
CA TRP A 164 -4.08 -24.77 -1.68
C TRP A 164 -4.65 -25.73 -2.73
N THR A 165 -5.76 -26.38 -2.39
CA THR A 165 -6.56 -27.20 -3.31
C THR A 165 -7.94 -26.56 -3.47
N PRO A 166 -8.23 -25.89 -4.59
CA PRO A 166 -9.52 -25.23 -4.80
C PRO A 166 -10.65 -26.26 -4.97
N LYS A 167 -11.67 -26.17 -4.13
CA LYS A 167 -12.97 -26.84 -4.29
C LYS A 167 -14.03 -25.89 -4.84
N GLY A 168 -13.84 -24.58 -4.70
CA GLY A 168 -14.58 -23.55 -5.45
C GLY A 168 -15.97 -23.20 -4.90
N THR A 169 -16.32 -23.64 -3.69
CA THR A 169 -17.61 -23.35 -3.02
C THR A 169 -17.42 -22.52 -1.76
N GLY A 170 -18.47 -21.82 -1.31
CA GLY A 170 -18.45 -20.98 -0.11
C GLY A 170 -17.85 -19.57 -0.31
N ASP A 171 -17.90 -18.77 0.74
CA ASP A 171 -17.38 -17.39 0.76
C ASP A 171 -15.85 -17.36 0.67
N VAL A 172 -15.27 -16.24 0.23
CA VAL A 172 -13.81 -16.06 0.27
C VAL A 172 -13.37 -15.70 1.69
N VAL A 173 -12.57 -16.56 2.30
CA VAL A 173 -12.08 -16.41 3.68
C VAL A 173 -10.69 -15.80 3.74
N ARG A 174 -9.84 -16.05 2.73
CA ARG A 174 -8.45 -15.58 2.73
C ARG A 174 -8.01 -15.16 1.34
N VAL A 175 -7.11 -14.19 1.28
CA VAL A 175 -6.38 -13.81 0.08
C VAL A 175 -4.89 -14.01 0.33
N VAL A 176 -4.22 -14.72 -0.59
CA VAL A 176 -2.78 -15.04 -0.52
C VAL A 176 -2.06 -14.41 -1.72
N TYR A 177 -1.03 -13.60 -1.46
CA TYR A 177 -0.15 -13.04 -2.48
C TYR A 177 1.22 -13.72 -2.45
N PRO A 178 1.62 -14.43 -3.53
CA PRO A 178 3.01 -14.78 -3.76
C PRO A 178 3.75 -13.54 -4.29
N ILE A 179 4.80 -13.10 -3.59
CA ILE A 179 5.65 -11.99 -4.02
C ILE A 179 7.06 -12.54 -4.23
N ILE A 180 7.61 -12.30 -5.43
CA ILE A 180 9.00 -12.60 -5.77
C ILE A 180 9.82 -11.35 -5.51
N PHE A 181 10.88 -11.48 -4.72
CA PHE A 181 11.84 -10.43 -4.42
C PHE A 181 13.07 -10.53 -5.33
N LYS A 182 13.84 -9.44 -5.43
CA LYS A 182 15.03 -9.35 -6.31
C LYS A 182 16.14 -10.33 -5.94
N ASP A 183 16.17 -10.83 -4.71
CA ASP A 183 17.04 -11.91 -4.25
C ASP A 183 16.54 -13.32 -4.64
N GLN A 184 15.48 -13.40 -5.47
CA GLN A 184 14.77 -14.61 -5.87
C GLN A 184 14.04 -15.33 -4.71
N SER A 185 13.95 -14.73 -3.53
CA SER A 185 13.10 -15.25 -2.45
C SER A 185 11.62 -15.06 -2.78
N ILE A 186 10.80 -16.04 -2.39
CA ILE A 186 9.34 -15.98 -2.54
C ILE A 186 8.73 -15.88 -1.14
N GLN A 187 7.94 -14.84 -0.89
CA GLN A 187 7.21 -14.69 0.37
C GLN A 187 5.70 -14.68 0.09
N TYR A 188 4.94 -15.30 0.99
CA TYR A 188 3.49 -15.41 0.88
C TYR A 188 2.83 -14.51 1.92
N PHE A 189 2.20 -13.43 1.46
CA PHE A 189 1.47 -12.50 2.33
C PHE A 189 -0.02 -12.87 2.34
N ILE A 190 -0.57 -13.06 3.53
CA ILE A 190 -1.96 -13.50 3.73
C ILE A 190 -2.76 -12.38 4.43
N SER A 191 -4.01 -12.17 4.01
CA SER A 191 -5.03 -11.44 4.79
C SER A 191 -6.26 -12.32 4.93
N GLU A 192 -6.91 -12.23 6.08
CA GLU A 192 -8.13 -12.97 6.36
C GLU A 192 -9.36 -12.07 6.27
N ARG A 193 -10.53 -12.67 6.04
CA ARG A 193 -11.84 -11.99 5.98
C ARG A 193 -12.11 -11.22 7.28
N ALA A 194 -11.73 -11.79 8.43
CA ALA A 194 -11.86 -11.16 9.74
C ALA A 194 -11.11 -9.82 9.87
N ASP A 195 -9.94 -9.65 9.24
CA ASP A 195 -9.17 -8.38 9.27
C ASP A 195 -9.93 -7.22 8.60
N VAL A 196 -10.91 -7.51 7.75
CA VAL A 196 -11.72 -6.49 7.09
C VAL A 196 -12.68 -5.79 8.06
N ALA A 197 -13.02 -6.39 9.20
CA ALA A 197 -13.84 -5.75 10.23
C ALA A 197 -13.28 -4.38 10.68
N LYS A 198 -11.95 -4.25 10.82
CA LYS A 198 -11.28 -2.99 11.15
C LYS A 198 -11.52 -1.91 10.09
N ASN A 199 -11.52 -2.29 8.81
CA ASN A 199 -11.79 -1.40 7.68
C ASN A 199 -13.27 -0.96 7.65
N LEU A 200 -14.20 -1.85 8.02
CA LEU A 200 -15.63 -1.55 8.10
C LEU A 200 -15.92 -0.54 9.23
N VAL A 201 -15.34 -0.73 10.41
CA VAL A 201 -15.49 0.20 11.55
C VAL A 201 -14.93 1.59 11.20
N ALA A 202 -13.76 1.68 10.56
CA ALA A 202 -13.20 2.94 10.09
C ALA A 202 -14.11 3.64 9.05
N HIS A 203 -14.67 2.88 8.10
CA HIS A 203 -15.64 3.41 7.13
C HIS A 203 -16.91 3.95 7.83
N ILE A 204 -17.49 3.23 8.78
CA ILE A 204 -18.63 3.67 9.60
C ILE A 204 -18.28 4.94 10.40
N GLN A 205 -17.09 4.98 11.02
CA GLN A 205 -16.59 6.14 11.76
C GLN A 205 -16.49 7.42 10.91
N ASN A 206 -16.02 7.28 9.66
CA ASN A 206 -15.89 8.37 8.70
C ASN A 206 -17.26 8.88 8.23
N ASN A 207 -18.19 7.98 7.91
CA ASN A 207 -19.56 8.35 7.56
C ASN A 207 -20.32 9.04 8.72
N MET A 208 -20.07 8.62 9.96
CA MET A 208 -20.57 9.29 11.18
C MET A 208 -19.79 10.57 11.57
N MET A 209 -18.92 11.15 10.72
CA MET A 209 -18.10 12.30 11.14
C MET A 209 -18.89 13.60 11.34
N ASN A 210 -20.00 13.78 10.62
CA ASN A 210 -20.87 14.97 10.67
C ASN A 210 -22.27 14.69 11.26
N GLU A 211 -22.56 13.46 11.66
CA GLU A 211 -23.85 13.06 12.23
C GLU A 211 -24.03 13.65 13.64
N THR A 212 -25.20 14.22 13.92
CA THR A 212 -25.53 14.85 15.22
C THR A 212 -26.44 13.98 16.10
N PHE A 213 -26.83 12.78 15.65
CA PHE A 213 -27.63 11.79 16.38
C PHE A 213 -28.89 12.35 17.08
N GLY A 214 -29.53 13.33 16.44
CA GLY A 214 -30.73 14.03 16.95
C GLY A 214 -30.47 14.99 18.13
N VAL A 215 -29.21 15.22 18.51
CA VAL A 215 -28.82 16.12 19.63
C VAL A 215 -28.95 17.60 19.23
N LEU A 216 -28.89 17.90 17.93
CA LEU A 216 -29.15 19.22 17.37
C LEU A 216 -30.40 19.20 16.47
N PRO A 217 -31.11 20.34 16.33
CA PRO A 217 -32.18 20.51 15.35
C PRO A 217 -31.73 20.18 13.93
N ALA A 218 -32.67 19.69 13.11
CA ALA A 218 -32.44 19.38 11.70
C ALA A 218 -31.83 20.59 10.96
N GLY A 219 -30.78 20.34 10.17
CA GLY A 219 -30.05 21.37 9.41
C GLY A 219 -28.87 22.02 10.14
N LYS A 220 -28.66 21.76 11.44
CA LYS A 220 -27.45 22.18 12.15
C LYS A 220 -26.37 21.10 12.13
N THR A 221 -25.12 21.51 12.06
CA THR A 221 -23.94 20.66 11.98
C THR A 221 -23.24 20.51 13.33
N ARG A 222 -22.24 19.64 13.43
CA ARG A 222 -21.38 19.54 14.64
C ARG A 222 -20.70 20.87 15.02
N TYR A 223 -20.54 21.79 14.08
CA TYR A 223 -19.89 23.09 14.31
C TYR A 223 -20.81 24.10 15.01
N ASP A 224 -22.11 23.81 15.09
CA ASP A 224 -23.13 24.65 15.72
C ASP A 224 -23.48 24.18 17.15
N ALA A 225 -22.71 23.23 17.70
CA ALA A 225 -22.99 22.51 18.94
C ALA A 225 -22.30 23.12 20.17
N ASN A 226 -23.03 23.25 21.27
CA ASN A 226 -22.48 23.64 22.57
C ASN A 226 -21.56 22.52 23.13
N PRO A 227 -20.57 22.79 24.01
CA PRO A 227 -19.64 21.76 24.51
C PRO A 227 -20.32 20.54 25.16
N GLU A 228 -21.47 20.72 25.81
CA GLU A 228 -22.27 19.61 26.36
C GLU A 228 -22.94 18.75 25.28
N GLN A 229 -23.34 19.35 24.16
CA GLN A 229 -23.92 18.63 23.01
C GLN A 229 -22.83 17.87 22.27
N LEU A 230 -21.63 18.44 22.14
CA LEU A 230 -20.46 17.77 21.58
C LEU A 230 -20.09 16.52 22.36
N LYS A 231 -20.11 16.57 23.71
CA LYS A 231 -19.91 15.38 24.55
C LYS A 231 -20.95 14.29 24.29
N LYS A 232 -22.24 14.63 24.29
CA LYS A 232 -23.34 13.68 24.01
C LYS A 232 -23.26 13.06 22.60
N ILE A 233 -22.80 13.82 21.60
CA ILE A 233 -22.53 13.31 20.24
C ILE A 233 -21.34 12.35 20.24
N ALA A 234 -20.25 12.69 20.94
CA ALA A 234 -19.08 11.85 21.06
C ALA A 234 -19.38 10.54 21.80
N GLU A 235 -20.10 10.59 22.92
CA GLU A 235 -20.55 9.44 23.70
C GLU A 235 -21.35 8.47 22.82
N LYS A 236 -22.45 8.92 22.21
CA LYS A 236 -23.25 8.10 21.26
C LYS A 236 -22.42 7.54 20.11
N LYS A 237 -21.50 8.34 19.56
CA LYS A 237 -20.60 7.86 18.50
C LYS A 237 -19.69 6.74 18.99
N THR A 238 -19.14 6.84 20.20
CA THR A 238 -18.30 5.78 20.77
C THR A 238 -19.09 4.52 21.13
N GLU A 239 -20.34 4.64 21.56
CA GLU A 239 -21.23 3.49 21.81
C GLU A 239 -21.51 2.71 20.51
N LEU A 240 -21.90 3.40 19.45
CA LEU A 240 -22.14 2.78 18.14
C LEU A 240 -20.87 2.18 17.52
N LEU A 241 -19.71 2.81 17.71
CA LEU A 241 -18.42 2.27 17.25
C LEU A 241 -17.98 1.04 18.05
N LYS A 242 -18.24 0.98 19.36
CA LYS A 242 -18.02 -0.24 20.17
C LYS A 242 -18.92 -1.38 19.68
N LYS A 243 -20.22 -1.12 19.51
CA LYS A 243 -21.17 -2.09 18.93
C LYS A 243 -20.69 -2.62 17.58
N ALA A 244 -20.24 -1.73 16.68
CA ALA A 244 -19.71 -2.12 15.37
C ALA A 244 -18.40 -2.96 15.49
N ALA A 245 -17.51 -2.63 16.42
CA ALA A 245 -16.29 -3.39 16.66
C ALA A 245 -16.55 -4.77 17.29
N GLU A 246 -17.51 -4.88 18.20
CA GLU A 246 -17.92 -6.15 18.84
C GLU A 246 -18.61 -7.09 17.85
N LEU A 247 -19.47 -6.55 16.96
CA LEU A 247 -20.13 -7.33 15.90
C LEU A 247 -19.17 -7.72 14.75
N GLY A 248 -18.07 -7.00 14.56
CA GLY A 248 -17.11 -7.24 13.50
C GLY A 248 -17.75 -7.15 12.11
N LEU A 249 -17.66 -8.21 11.30
CA LEU A 249 -18.34 -8.26 9.99
C LEU A 249 -19.87 -8.45 10.09
N ASN A 250 -20.40 -8.95 11.22
CA ASN A 250 -21.85 -9.07 11.41
C ASN A 250 -22.53 -7.70 11.55
N ALA A 251 -21.75 -6.62 11.74
CA ALA A 251 -22.22 -5.25 11.64
C ALA A 251 -22.80 -4.91 10.25
N LEU A 252 -22.44 -5.67 9.20
CA LEU A 252 -23.03 -5.55 7.86
C LEU A 252 -24.52 -5.90 7.80
N ASP A 253 -25.02 -6.61 8.80
CA ASP A 253 -26.39 -7.13 8.85
C ASP A 253 -27.20 -6.49 10.01
N ASP A 254 -26.59 -5.59 10.81
CA ASP A 254 -27.26 -4.83 11.88
C ASP A 254 -28.06 -3.64 11.33
N ALA A 255 -29.36 -3.61 11.65
CA ALA A 255 -30.33 -2.64 11.13
C ALA A 255 -30.08 -1.18 11.56
N GLU A 256 -29.43 -0.96 12.71
CA GLU A 256 -29.11 0.38 13.21
C GLU A 256 -27.89 0.95 12.50
N LEU A 257 -26.87 0.11 12.26
CA LEU A 257 -25.64 0.49 11.58
C LEU A 257 -25.79 0.67 10.06
N GLN A 258 -26.79 0.04 9.42
CA GLN A 258 -27.06 0.17 7.97
C GLN A 258 -27.03 1.61 7.46
N LYS A 259 -27.55 2.57 8.24
CA LYS A 259 -27.63 4.00 7.85
C LYS A 259 -26.26 4.59 7.47
N TRP A 260 -25.17 4.09 8.06
CA TRP A 260 -23.81 4.59 7.85
C TRP A 260 -22.91 3.62 7.06
N ILE A 261 -23.47 2.53 6.55
CA ILE A 261 -22.79 1.57 5.69
C ILE A 261 -23.16 1.87 4.23
N SER A 262 -22.16 1.89 3.34
CA SER A 262 -22.37 2.24 1.94
C SER A 262 -22.94 1.04 1.17
N PRO A 263 -23.82 1.23 0.16
CA PRO A 263 -24.49 0.12 -0.56
C PRO A 263 -23.54 -0.96 -1.12
N ALA A 264 -22.33 -0.57 -1.51
CA ALA A 264 -21.30 -1.49 -2.00
C ALA A 264 -20.82 -2.54 -0.97
N TRP A 265 -21.18 -2.40 0.32
CA TRP A 265 -20.95 -3.41 1.36
C TRP A 265 -22.19 -4.26 1.67
N THR A 266 -23.39 -3.82 1.27
CA THR A 266 -24.68 -4.45 1.65
C THR A 266 -25.30 -5.24 0.51
N GLU A 267 -25.16 -4.79 -0.73
CA GLU A 267 -25.61 -5.51 -1.92
C GLU A 267 -24.84 -6.84 -2.09
N TYR A 268 -25.56 -7.95 -2.20
CA TYR A 268 -24.98 -9.30 -2.27
C TYR A 268 -23.85 -9.45 -3.30
N HIS A 269 -24.05 -8.95 -4.53
CA HIS A 269 -23.05 -9.04 -5.60
C HIS A 269 -21.83 -8.11 -5.37
N SER A 270 -22.04 -6.98 -4.69
CA SER A 270 -21.00 -5.96 -4.45
C SER A 270 -20.18 -6.26 -3.18
N ARG A 271 -20.82 -6.85 -2.15
CA ARG A 271 -20.26 -7.19 -0.83
C ARG A 271 -18.99 -8.05 -0.95
N GLU A 272 -19.04 -9.17 -1.66
CA GLU A 272 -17.86 -10.03 -1.83
C GLU A 272 -16.73 -9.32 -2.58
N GLY A 273 -17.02 -8.56 -3.64
CA GLY A 273 -16.02 -7.77 -4.34
C GLY A 273 -15.35 -6.72 -3.44
N MET A 274 -16.14 -6.06 -2.58
CA MET A 274 -15.64 -5.09 -1.61
C MET A 274 -14.78 -5.72 -0.52
N LEU A 275 -15.19 -6.89 0.02
CA LEU A 275 -14.43 -7.64 1.01
C LEU A 275 -13.10 -8.14 0.42
N ILE A 276 -13.11 -8.72 -0.78
CA ILE A 276 -11.90 -9.14 -1.50
C ILE A 276 -10.98 -7.94 -1.73
N ARG A 277 -11.50 -6.80 -2.20
CA ARG A 277 -10.70 -5.58 -2.38
C ARG A 277 -10.03 -5.12 -1.08
N LYS A 278 -10.75 -5.12 0.05
CA LYS A 278 -10.17 -4.71 1.34
C LYS A 278 -9.17 -5.75 1.89
N MET A 279 -9.37 -7.06 1.66
CA MET A 279 -8.34 -8.08 1.94
C MET A 279 -7.07 -7.88 1.09
N ARG A 280 -7.20 -7.65 -0.21
CA ARG A 280 -6.08 -7.34 -1.12
C ARG A 280 -5.32 -6.10 -0.66
N ASN A 281 -6.04 -5.01 -0.38
CA ASN A 281 -5.45 -3.79 0.15
C ASN A 281 -4.69 -4.07 1.45
N ASN A 282 -5.28 -4.79 2.42
CA ASN A 282 -4.63 -5.17 3.68
C ASN A 282 -3.33 -5.96 3.46
N VAL A 283 -3.27 -6.86 2.46
CA VAL A 283 -2.03 -7.54 2.08
C VAL A 283 -1.00 -6.54 1.58
N VAL A 284 -1.35 -5.73 0.58
CA VAL A 284 -0.46 -4.72 0.02
C VAL A 284 0.05 -3.78 1.12
N LYS A 285 -0.76 -3.41 2.13
CA LYS A 285 -0.33 -2.52 3.23
C LYS A 285 0.89 -3.04 3.99
N LYS A 286 1.02 -4.37 4.15
CA LYS A 286 2.09 -5.02 4.93
C LYS A 286 3.46 -4.92 4.25
N ILE A 287 3.51 -4.71 2.94
CA ILE A 287 4.76 -4.71 2.17
C ILE A 287 5.29 -3.26 2.07
N PRO A 288 6.56 -2.99 2.45
CA PRO A 288 7.14 -1.66 2.34
C PRO A 288 7.28 -1.23 0.87
N LYS A 289 7.08 0.07 0.62
CA LYS A 289 7.35 0.71 -0.68
C LYS A 289 8.59 1.60 -0.57
N ASP A 290 9.26 1.77 -1.69
CA ASP A 290 10.39 2.67 -1.88
C ASP A 290 10.14 3.46 -3.18
N PHE A 291 9.71 4.71 -3.02
CA PHE A 291 9.32 5.55 -4.14
C PHE A 291 10.50 6.29 -4.80
N GLY A 292 11.70 6.23 -4.22
CA GLY A 292 12.90 6.95 -4.68
C GLY A 292 12.82 8.49 -4.62
N SER A 293 11.65 9.07 -4.37
CA SER A 293 11.43 10.51 -4.26
C SER A 293 10.32 10.81 -3.23
N ALA A 294 10.63 11.70 -2.29
CA ALA A 294 9.69 12.19 -1.28
C ALA A 294 8.44 12.85 -1.90
N PHE A 295 8.52 13.32 -3.14
CA PHE A 295 7.38 13.88 -3.86
C PHE A 295 6.34 12.81 -4.23
N VAL A 296 6.79 11.66 -4.75
CA VAL A 296 5.90 10.53 -5.10
C VAL A 296 5.33 9.88 -3.82
N GLU A 297 6.12 9.83 -2.77
CA GLU A 297 5.71 9.35 -1.45
C GLU A 297 4.59 10.22 -0.84
N LEU A 298 4.73 11.55 -0.89
CA LEU A 298 3.67 12.48 -0.48
C LEU A 298 2.39 12.31 -1.32
N ILE A 299 2.53 12.09 -2.63
CA ILE A 299 1.40 11.82 -3.52
C ILE A 299 0.68 10.52 -3.13
N HIS A 300 1.43 9.44 -2.86
CA HIS A 300 0.89 8.16 -2.41
C HIS A 300 0.10 8.32 -1.09
N ASP A 301 0.66 9.04 -0.13
CA ASP A 301 0.05 9.23 1.19
C ASP A 301 -1.19 10.14 1.13
N GLN A 302 -1.29 11.02 0.12
CA GLN A 302 -2.50 11.80 -0.18
C GLN A 302 -3.56 11.03 -0.98
N ALA A 303 -3.14 10.07 -1.84
CA ALA A 303 -4.03 9.32 -2.73
C ALA A 303 -4.57 8.02 -2.11
N SER A 304 -3.93 7.53 -1.04
CA SER A 304 -4.36 6.34 -0.30
C SER A 304 -5.48 6.68 0.71
N ASP A 305 -6.38 5.72 0.98
CA ASP A 305 -7.44 5.86 2.00
C ASP A 305 -6.83 6.39 3.31
N GLY A 306 -7.34 7.50 3.86
CA GLY A 306 -6.69 8.30 4.93
C GLY A 306 -6.29 7.56 6.21
N ASP A 307 -6.79 6.33 6.43
CA ASP A 307 -6.28 5.39 7.43
C ASP A 307 -4.77 5.11 7.25
N TYR A 308 -4.24 5.19 6.03
CA TYR A 308 -2.84 4.91 5.70
C TYR A 308 -1.92 6.01 6.26
N ALA A 309 -2.31 7.28 6.11
CA ALA A 309 -1.60 8.42 6.70
C ALA A 309 -1.55 8.30 8.22
N ALA A 310 -2.68 7.99 8.87
CA ALA A 310 -2.76 7.84 10.34
C ALA A 310 -1.87 6.71 10.87
N VAL A 311 -1.89 5.53 10.24
CA VAL A 311 -1.03 4.39 10.63
C VAL A 311 0.45 4.70 10.36
N ARG A 312 0.78 5.41 9.28
CA ARG A 312 2.16 5.78 8.97
C ARG A 312 2.70 6.88 9.89
N GLU A 313 1.86 7.83 10.29
CA GLU A 313 2.16 8.84 11.31
C GLU A 313 2.34 8.20 12.70
N GLU A 314 1.50 7.22 13.06
CA GLU A 314 1.68 6.42 14.29
C GLU A 314 2.98 5.60 14.26
N ILE A 315 3.33 4.99 13.12
CA ILE A 315 4.60 4.26 12.95
C ILE A 315 5.79 5.23 12.96
N SER A 316 5.73 6.39 12.31
CA SER A 316 6.87 7.33 12.25
C SER A 316 7.10 8.08 13.56
N THR A 317 6.04 8.30 14.35
CA THR A 317 6.15 8.90 15.69
C THR A 317 6.53 7.89 16.77
N ARG A 318 6.21 6.59 16.62
CA ARG A 318 6.64 5.53 17.54
C ARG A 318 7.94 4.83 17.18
N ALA A 319 8.35 4.85 15.90
CA ALA A 319 9.65 4.33 15.50
C ALA A 319 10.76 5.18 16.15
N ASN A 320 11.54 4.54 17.01
CA ASN A 320 12.65 5.13 17.78
C ASN A 320 12.26 6.07 18.94
N SER A 321 11.00 6.13 19.38
CA SER A 321 10.62 6.91 20.57
C SER A 321 10.76 6.14 21.89
N GLU A 322 10.83 4.81 21.85
CA GLU A 322 11.22 3.99 23.00
C GLU A 322 12.74 3.78 22.98
N PRO A 323 13.51 4.35 23.93
CA PRO A 323 14.92 4.03 24.07
C PRO A 323 15.06 2.57 24.50
N ILE A 324 15.82 1.78 23.74
CA ILE A 324 16.16 0.42 24.13
C ILE A 324 17.11 0.52 25.33
N ASP A 325 16.56 0.39 26.53
CA ASP A 325 17.30 0.45 27.80
C ASP A 325 18.11 -0.84 28.02
N ILE A 326 19.07 -1.09 27.12
CA ILE A 326 20.11 -2.10 27.29
C ILE A 326 20.99 -1.62 28.44
N LYS A 327 20.61 -1.97 29.66
CA LYS A 327 21.49 -1.86 30.82
C LYS A 327 22.71 -2.71 30.54
N PRO A 328 23.92 -2.15 30.40
CA PRO A 328 25.12 -2.96 30.37
C PRO A 328 25.21 -3.63 31.75
N GLU A 329 25.05 -4.95 31.80
CA GLU A 329 25.40 -5.67 33.01
C GLU A 329 26.87 -5.37 33.33
N PRO A 330 27.20 -4.96 34.56
CA PRO A 330 28.58 -4.71 34.92
C PRO A 330 29.38 -6.00 34.69
N PRO A 331 30.62 -5.93 34.18
CA PRO A 331 31.43 -7.13 33.97
C PRO A 331 31.54 -7.89 35.30
N THR A 332 30.98 -9.11 35.35
CA THR A 332 31.17 -10.00 36.49
C THR A 332 32.64 -10.39 36.53
N GLU A 333 33.39 -9.76 37.44
CA GLU A 333 34.77 -10.14 37.70
C GLU A 333 34.81 -11.64 38.06
N PRO A 334 35.65 -12.45 37.40
CA PRO A 334 35.72 -13.88 37.69
C PRO A 334 36.27 -14.08 39.10
N GLN A 335 35.40 -14.47 40.02
CA GLN A 335 35.79 -14.89 41.37
C GLN A 335 36.63 -16.17 41.30
N TRP A 336 37.95 -15.99 41.30
CA TRP A 336 38.89 -17.07 41.55
C TRP A 336 38.70 -17.60 42.98
N GLN A 337 38.01 -18.72 43.11
CA GLN A 337 38.12 -19.57 44.28
C GLN A 337 39.39 -20.42 44.12
N PRO A 338 40.34 -20.40 45.07
CA PRO A 338 41.45 -21.34 45.05
C PRO A 338 40.89 -22.75 45.23
N GLN A 339 41.09 -23.62 44.25
CA GLN A 339 40.88 -25.05 44.44
C GLN A 339 42.14 -25.61 45.08
N ASP A 340 42.02 -26.09 46.33
CA ASP A 340 43.11 -26.77 47.02
C ASP A 340 43.53 -28.03 46.25
N GLU A 341 44.79 -28.07 45.80
CA GLU A 341 45.36 -29.25 45.18
C GLU A 341 45.52 -30.39 46.20
N SER A 342 44.72 -31.44 46.05
CA SER A 342 45.02 -32.76 46.63
C SER A 342 45.09 -33.79 45.50
N ALA A 343 46.30 -33.98 44.98
CA ALA A 343 46.55 -34.89 43.87
C ALA A 343 46.51 -36.37 44.30
N PRO A 344 45.98 -37.26 43.45
CA PRO A 344 46.36 -38.66 43.43
C PRO A 344 47.23 -38.98 42.20
N ASP A 345 48.50 -39.23 42.51
CA ASP A 345 49.53 -40.02 41.82
C ASP A 345 49.20 -40.62 40.42
N GLN A 346 50.03 -40.30 39.41
CA GLN A 346 50.09 -41.02 38.12
C GLN A 346 51.49 -41.62 37.88
N PRO A 347 51.59 -42.90 37.51
CA PRO A 347 52.88 -43.55 37.26
C PRO A 347 53.48 -43.17 35.89
N LYS A 348 54.74 -42.72 35.91
CA LYS A 348 55.70 -42.75 34.78
C LYS A 348 56.21 -44.20 34.56
N PRO A 349 56.89 -44.57 33.43
CA PRO A 349 57.63 -43.76 32.44
C PRO A 349 57.14 -43.99 30.98
N ALA A 350 57.79 -43.60 29.88
CA ALA A 350 59.17 -43.14 29.62
C ALA A 350 59.28 -42.13 28.45
N HIS A 351 60.50 -41.96 27.91
CA HIS A 351 60.85 -41.14 26.74
C HIS A 351 61.60 -41.99 25.68
N LYS A 352 61.74 -41.45 24.44
CA LYS A 352 62.75 -41.68 23.36
C LYS A 352 62.08 -41.74 21.96
N ASP A 353 62.63 -41.24 20.85
CA ASP A 353 63.75 -40.32 20.56
C ASP A 353 63.60 -39.71 19.12
N GLU A 354 64.15 -38.50 18.93
CA GLU A 354 64.85 -37.95 17.73
C GLU A 354 64.25 -37.83 16.28
N THR A 355 63.98 -36.56 15.88
CA THR A 355 64.47 -35.86 14.64
C THR A 355 63.85 -36.16 13.23
N PRO A 356 64.29 -35.58 12.08
CA PRO A 356 63.53 -34.51 11.39
C PRO A 356 63.21 -34.78 9.89
N PRO A 357 62.39 -33.94 9.21
CA PRO A 357 62.06 -34.14 7.78
C PRO A 357 63.14 -33.58 6.81
N PRO A 358 63.50 -34.30 5.72
CA PRO A 358 64.42 -33.82 4.69
C PRO A 358 63.73 -32.99 3.58
N SER A 359 64.54 -32.30 2.76
CA SER A 359 64.14 -31.18 1.90
C SER A 359 63.94 -31.49 0.39
N SER A 360 63.03 -30.72 -0.22
CA SER A 360 62.98 -30.21 -1.62
C SER A 360 63.78 -30.85 -2.77
N THR A 361 63.11 -31.05 -3.92
CA THR A 361 63.56 -30.57 -5.26
C THR A 361 62.44 -30.55 -6.33
N LYS A 362 62.50 -29.55 -7.23
CA LYS A 362 61.91 -29.48 -8.60
C LYS A 362 63.04 -29.81 -9.62
N PRO A 363 62.88 -29.80 -10.98
CA PRO A 363 61.69 -29.65 -11.86
C PRO A 363 61.60 -30.75 -12.97
N GLU A 364 60.63 -30.68 -13.90
CA GLU A 364 60.85 -30.47 -15.37
C GLU A 364 59.57 -30.60 -16.23
N LYS A 365 59.67 -30.19 -17.50
CA LYS A 365 58.62 -30.24 -18.53
C LYS A 365 58.73 -31.53 -19.35
N ASN A 366 57.64 -32.03 -19.93
CA ASN A 366 57.62 -32.34 -21.36
C ASN A 366 56.20 -32.48 -21.95
N ASN A 367 56.15 -32.68 -23.27
CA ASN A 367 55.08 -32.31 -24.20
C ASN A 367 54.62 -33.52 -25.06
N VAL A 368 53.65 -33.34 -25.98
CA VAL A 368 53.31 -34.22 -27.15
C VAL A 368 52.45 -35.49 -26.84
N PRO A 369 51.58 -36.01 -27.75
CA PRO A 369 51.25 -35.63 -29.16
C PRO A 369 49.78 -35.21 -29.44
N ALA A 370 49.54 -34.87 -30.72
CA ALA A 370 48.23 -34.65 -31.35
C ALA A 370 47.96 -35.70 -32.46
N ASP A 371 46.79 -35.56 -33.10
CA ASP A 371 46.34 -36.18 -34.37
C ASP A 371 45.99 -37.69 -34.31
N ASP A 372 44.99 -38.24 -35.02
CA ASP A 372 44.33 -37.80 -36.27
C ASP A 372 42.85 -38.28 -36.43
N ASP A 373 42.21 -37.78 -37.50
CA ASP A 373 41.15 -38.38 -38.35
C ASP A 373 39.61 -38.28 -38.09
N PHE A 374 38.92 -37.87 -39.18
CA PHE A 374 37.49 -37.81 -39.58
C PHE A 374 36.51 -36.79 -38.97
#